data_AF-A0A7S7PR00-F1
#
_entry.id   AF-A0A7S7PR00-F1
#
_cell.length_a   1.000
_cell.length_b   1.000
_cell.length_c   1.000
_cell.angle_alpha   90.00
_cell.angle_beta   90.00
_cell.angle_gamma   90.00
#
_symmetry.space_group_name_H-M   'P 1'
#
loop_
_entity.id
_entity.type
_entity.pdbx_description
1 polymer ?
#
loop_
_entity_poly.entity_id
_entity_poly.type
_entity_poly.pdbx_seq_one_letter_code
_entity_poly.pdbx_strand_id
1 'polypeptide(L)'
;MTAFVPSSPALRITLLALAVLTCLPDTAAMAAAGELPAVSSRQRAEKKSFTDGEIIEGFLKTAFGAEYHLAGRVDRIRKFDGPVRVFAESDRADRKTQLAKVVADIGRRVRHLDIAMIDTNEAANVRVKLVRDRDLYRTITSFYGAEKAREIRTSLDPQCLSGFRKNDDFEIEHSDVILTVDNGDFVFLDCAYEELLQSLGPINDTASVPWTMFNDNVSMGYFDVYDQYILNLLYDPRIKAGMTVAEVKAVLPDVLKDVRAWVKRVNDLKE
;
A
#
# COMPACT_ATOMS: atom_id res chain seq x y z
N MET A 1 -75.14 -69.88 35.45
CA MET A 1 -73.87 -69.38 36.02
C MET A 1 -73.36 -68.28 35.10
N THR A 2 -73.70 -67.04 35.40
CA THR A 2 -73.26 -65.85 34.65
C THR A 2 -73.10 -64.76 35.69
N ALA A 3 -71.84 -64.40 35.95
CA ALA A 3 -71.45 -63.48 36.99
C ALA A 3 -70.07 -62.91 36.65
N PHE A 4 -70.02 -61.58 36.58
CA PHE A 4 -68.87 -60.71 36.90
C PHE A 4 -67.64 -60.77 35.97
N VAL A 5 -66.89 -59.72 35.67
CA VAL A 5 -66.90 -58.23 35.78
C VAL A 5 -65.61 -57.82 35.01
N PRO A 6 -65.40 -56.56 34.59
CA PRO A 6 -64.56 -56.21 33.44
C PRO A 6 -63.10 -55.94 33.80
N SER A 7 -62.24 -55.77 32.79
CA SER A 7 -60.90 -55.19 32.95
C SER A 7 -60.52 -54.42 31.69
N SER A 8 -60.51 -53.08 31.82
CA SER A 8 -60.10 -52.12 30.80
C SER A 8 -58.63 -52.29 30.40
N PRO A 9 -58.25 -51.97 29.15
CA PRO A 9 -56.86 -52.06 28.72
C PRO A 9 -56.04 -50.91 29.30
N ALA A 10 -54.89 -51.25 29.87
CA ALA A 10 -53.91 -50.32 30.40
C ALA A 10 -53.43 -49.34 29.32
N LEU A 11 -53.73 -48.06 29.51
CA LEU A 11 -53.20 -46.96 28.71
C LEU A 11 -51.77 -46.66 29.18
N ARG A 12 -50.80 -46.88 28.29
CA ARG A 12 -49.41 -46.43 28.44
C ARG A 12 -49.38 -44.91 28.39
N ILE A 13 -49.01 -44.25 29.49
CA ILE A 13 -48.69 -42.82 29.48
C ILE A 13 -47.17 -42.69 29.53
N THR A 14 -46.63 -42.31 28.38
CA THR A 14 -45.24 -41.96 28.11
C THR A 14 -44.85 -40.69 28.89
N LEU A 15 -43.69 -40.69 29.55
CA LEU A 15 -43.07 -39.49 30.10
C LEU A 15 -42.81 -38.48 28.96
N LEU A 16 -43.40 -37.28 29.03
CA LEU A 16 -42.93 -36.12 28.29
C LEU A 16 -41.59 -35.66 28.87
N ALA A 17 -40.50 -35.90 28.16
CA ALA A 17 -39.25 -35.17 28.39
C ALA A 17 -39.34 -33.82 27.69
N LEU A 18 -39.51 -32.74 28.45
CA LEU A 18 -39.44 -31.37 27.96
C LEU A 18 -37.96 -31.07 27.65
N ALA A 19 -37.55 -31.22 26.39
CA ALA A 19 -36.24 -30.76 25.94
C ALA A 19 -36.27 -29.22 25.88
N VAL A 20 -35.73 -28.57 26.91
CA VAL A 20 -35.46 -27.13 26.89
C VAL A 20 -34.32 -26.92 25.91
N LEU A 21 -34.67 -26.51 24.69
CA LEU A 21 -33.72 -26.05 23.68
C LEU A 21 -33.20 -24.69 24.15
N THR A 22 -32.14 -24.69 24.95
CA THR A 22 -31.37 -23.48 25.23
C THR A 22 -30.70 -23.06 23.93
N CYS A 23 -31.31 -22.10 23.21
CA CYS A 23 -30.62 -21.33 22.20
C CYS A 23 -29.50 -20.55 22.91
N LEU A 24 -28.32 -21.17 23.02
CA LEU A 24 -27.11 -20.41 23.27
C LEU A 24 -26.95 -19.49 22.07
N PRO A 25 -26.90 -18.16 22.25
CA PRO A 25 -26.52 -17.30 21.16
C PRO A 25 -25.12 -17.74 20.76
N ASP A 26 -24.99 -18.14 19.50
CA ASP A 26 -23.72 -18.42 18.86
C ASP A 26 -23.00 -17.07 18.76
N THR A 27 -22.39 -16.64 19.87
CA THR A 27 -21.45 -15.52 19.88
C THR A 27 -20.18 -16.06 19.24
N ALA A 28 -20.25 -16.30 17.93
CA ALA A 28 -19.07 -16.28 17.09
C ALA A 28 -18.43 -14.92 17.35
N ALA A 29 -17.37 -14.92 18.16
CA ALA A 29 -16.53 -13.75 18.31
C ALA A 29 -16.20 -13.32 16.87
N MET A 30 -16.69 -12.16 16.46
CA MET A 30 -16.19 -11.54 15.24
C MET A 30 -14.68 -11.50 15.42
N ALA A 31 -13.96 -12.31 14.65
CA ALA A 31 -12.52 -12.20 14.59
C ALA A 31 -12.27 -10.75 14.18
N ALA A 32 -11.84 -9.92 15.15
CA ALA A 32 -11.20 -8.67 14.83
C ALA A 32 -10.18 -9.03 13.75
N ALA A 33 -10.28 -8.40 12.58
CA ALA A 33 -9.38 -8.68 11.46
C ALA A 33 -7.95 -8.55 11.97
N GLY A 34 -7.37 -9.68 12.36
CA GLY A 34 -6.05 -9.75 12.96
C GLY A 34 -5.08 -9.29 11.90
N GLU A 35 -4.08 -8.53 12.32
CA GLU A 35 -2.98 -8.15 11.45
C GLU A 35 -2.42 -9.41 10.76
N LEU A 36 -2.21 -9.34 9.44
CA LEU A 36 -1.82 -10.50 8.65
C LEU A 36 -0.54 -11.11 9.23
N PRO A 37 -0.48 -12.41 9.56
CA PRO A 37 0.69 -13.00 10.23
C PRO A 37 2.02 -12.76 9.47
N ALA A 38 1.97 -12.75 8.15
CA ALA A 38 3.10 -12.45 7.27
C ALA A 38 3.62 -11.00 7.42
N VAL A 39 2.71 -10.03 7.58
CA VAL A 39 3.03 -8.61 7.84
C VAL A 39 3.63 -8.46 9.23
N SER A 40 2.96 -8.97 10.27
CA SER A 40 3.46 -8.88 11.64
C SER A 40 4.82 -9.56 11.83
N SER A 41 5.08 -10.66 11.11
CA SER A 41 6.39 -11.31 11.12
C SER A 41 7.48 -10.42 10.55
N ARG A 42 7.21 -9.74 9.44
CA ARG A 42 8.16 -8.83 8.78
C ARG A 42 8.41 -7.57 9.59
N GLN A 43 7.38 -6.97 10.18
CA GLN A 43 7.50 -5.82 11.10
C GLN A 43 8.42 -6.11 12.31
N ARG A 44 8.44 -7.36 12.78
CA ARG A 44 9.34 -7.80 13.86
C ARG A 44 10.79 -7.98 13.39
N ALA A 45 10.98 -8.39 12.14
CA ALA A 45 12.31 -8.64 11.55
C ALA A 45 12.90 -7.39 10.87
N GLU A 46 12.09 -6.35 10.68
CA GLU A 46 12.45 -5.09 10.03
C GLU A 46 13.70 -4.43 10.65
N LYS A 47 14.64 -4.01 9.79
CA LYS A 47 15.74 -3.14 10.19
C LYS A 47 15.19 -1.73 10.46
N LYS A 48 15.46 -1.18 11.64
CA LYS A 48 14.93 0.15 12.05
C LYS A 48 16.01 1.21 12.28
N SER A 49 17.28 0.81 12.23
CA SER A 49 18.42 1.70 12.37
C SER A 49 19.27 1.63 11.12
N PHE A 50 19.50 2.79 10.51
CA PHE A 50 20.24 2.96 9.27
C PHE A 50 21.29 4.04 9.48
N THR A 51 22.39 3.99 8.73
CA THR A 51 23.36 5.09 8.69
C THR A 51 22.86 6.21 7.78
N ASP A 52 23.42 7.41 7.92
CA ASP A 52 23.07 8.53 7.05
C ASP A 52 23.45 8.24 5.59
N GLY A 53 24.57 7.55 5.37
CA GLY A 53 24.99 7.11 4.04
C GLY A 53 23.99 6.13 3.41
N GLU A 54 23.51 5.14 4.17
CA GLU A 54 22.50 4.19 3.71
C GLU A 54 21.19 4.88 3.30
N ILE A 55 20.74 5.87 4.07
CA ILE A 55 19.51 6.62 3.77
C ILE A 55 19.71 7.51 2.54
N ILE A 56 20.80 8.29 2.50
CA ILE A 56 21.09 9.22 1.40
C ILE A 56 21.28 8.46 0.09
N GLU A 57 22.04 7.37 0.10
CA GLU A 57 22.29 6.56 -1.08
C GLU A 57 20.99 5.97 -1.63
N GLY A 58 20.13 5.41 -0.77
CA GLY A 58 18.86 4.85 -1.21
C GLY A 58 17.88 5.91 -1.71
N PHE A 59 17.80 7.07 -1.03
CA PHE A 59 16.98 8.19 -1.50
C PHE A 59 17.39 8.63 -2.90
N LEU A 60 18.69 8.81 -3.11
CA LEU A 60 19.18 9.18 -4.43
C LEU A 60 18.80 8.09 -5.45
N LYS A 61 18.95 6.78 -5.11
CA LYS A 61 18.83 5.68 -6.09
C LYS A 61 17.40 5.51 -6.57
N THR A 62 16.46 5.79 -5.69
CA THR A 62 15.02 5.62 -5.92
C THR A 62 14.42 6.89 -6.53
N ALA A 63 14.85 8.08 -6.11
CA ALA A 63 14.35 9.35 -6.65
C ALA A 63 14.92 9.69 -8.05
N PHE A 64 16.20 9.38 -8.30
CA PHE A 64 16.89 9.71 -9.55
C PHE A 64 17.29 8.50 -10.41
N GLY A 65 17.32 7.29 -9.85
CA GLY A 65 17.69 6.07 -10.57
C GLY A 65 19.10 5.56 -10.25
N ALA A 66 19.38 4.31 -10.64
CA ALA A 66 20.63 3.62 -10.33
C ALA A 66 21.88 4.23 -10.99
N GLU A 67 21.70 5.01 -12.07
CA GLU A 67 22.79 5.54 -12.90
C GLU A 67 22.71 7.08 -13.00
N TYR A 68 23.14 7.80 -11.97
CA TYR A 68 23.20 9.29 -11.97
C TYR A 68 24.20 9.89 -12.98
N HIS A 69 24.81 9.04 -13.80
CA HIS A 69 25.89 9.41 -14.70
C HIS A 69 25.40 9.06 -16.10
N LEU A 70 25.36 10.07 -16.97
CA LEU A 70 25.09 10.00 -18.42
C LEU A 70 23.63 10.31 -18.82
N ALA A 71 23.35 11.61 -19.01
CA ALA A 71 22.35 12.19 -19.93
C ALA A 71 21.06 11.38 -20.24
N GLY A 72 20.03 11.54 -19.38
CA GLY A 72 18.59 11.25 -19.62
C GLY A 72 18.12 9.85 -19.18
N ARG A 73 16.93 9.63 -18.56
CA ARG A 73 15.66 10.41 -18.51
C ARG A 73 15.17 10.77 -17.10
N VAL A 74 15.99 10.61 -16.06
CA VAL A 74 15.67 11.11 -14.71
C VAL A 74 16.92 11.68 -14.06
N ASP A 75 17.13 12.97 -14.17
CA ASP A 75 18.22 13.68 -13.50
C ASP A 75 17.71 14.76 -12.54
N ARG A 76 16.40 14.75 -12.26
CA ARG A 76 15.68 15.75 -11.47
C ARG A 76 14.63 15.12 -10.55
N ILE A 77 14.41 15.77 -9.41
CA ILE A 77 13.31 15.44 -8.49
C ILE A 77 11.97 15.62 -9.20
N ARG A 78 11.12 14.60 -9.06
CA ARG A 78 9.73 14.60 -9.50
C ARG A 78 8.87 14.31 -8.28
N LYS A 79 7.97 15.23 -7.95
CA LYS A 79 7.06 15.11 -6.79
C LYS A 79 5.84 15.98 -7.02
N PHE A 80 4.77 15.75 -6.27
CA PHE A 80 3.67 16.70 -6.19
C PHE A 80 4.12 17.97 -5.43
N ASP A 81 3.72 19.15 -5.92
CA ASP A 81 3.86 20.44 -5.19
C ASP A 81 2.53 20.94 -4.60
N GLY A 82 1.53 20.05 -4.55
CA GLY A 82 0.21 20.35 -4.00
C GLY A 82 -0.44 19.13 -3.36
N PRO A 83 -1.69 19.26 -2.89
CA PRO A 83 -2.39 18.17 -2.25
C PRO A 83 -2.60 16.99 -3.20
N VAL A 84 -2.41 15.78 -2.67
CA VAL A 84 -2.61 14.52 -3.37
C VAL A 84 -4.01 13.99 -3.04
N ARG A 85 -4.80 13.75 -4.08
CA ARG A 85 -6.19 13.32 -4.00
C ARG A 85 -6.34 12.02 -4.78
N VAL A 86 -6.49 10.95 -4.01
CA VAL A 86 -6.52 9.57 -4.49
C VAL A 86 -7.96 9.16 -4.73
N PHE A 87 -8.30 8.80 -5.97
CA PHE A 87 -9.59 8.23 -6.32
C PHE A 87 -9.41 6.77 -6.74
N ALA A 88 -10.24 5.88 -6.18
CA ALA A 88 -10.20 4.46 -6.49
C ALA A 88 -11.45 4.02 -7.27
N GLU A 89 -11.22 3.56 -8.49
CA GLU A 89 -12.23 2.97 -9.35
C GLU A 89 -12.25 1.44 -9.16
N SER A 90 -13.36 0.94 -8.62
CA SER A 90 -13.52 -0.47 -8.26
C SER A 90 -14.98 -0.81 -8.00
N ASP A 91 -15.35 -2.05 -8.30
CA ASP A 91 -16.58 -2.69 -7.82
C ASP A 91 -16.39 -3.39 -6.45
N ARG A 92 -15.16 -3.43 -5.91
CA ARG A 92 -14.81 -4.09 -4.66
C ARG A 92 -14.65 -3.13 -3.48
N ALA A 93 -15.71 -3.03 -2.67
CA ALA A 93 -15.74 -2.17 -1.48
C ALA A 93 -14.66 -2.52 -0.44
N ASP A 94 -14.32 -3.79 -0.30
CA ASP A 94 -13.33 -4.26 0.67
C ASP A 94 -11.90 -3.83 0.28
N ARG A 95 -11.54 -3.92 -1.01
CA ARG A 95 -10.25 -3.44 -1.53
C ARG A 95 -10.14 -1.92 -1.48
N LYS A 96 -11.23 -1.20 -1.75
CA LYS A 96 -11.28 0.26 -1.52
C LYS A 96 -11.03 0.61 -0.05
N THR A 97 -11.58 -0.18 0.88
CA THR A 97 -11.36 0.01 2.32
C THR A 97 -9.91 -0.26 2.71
N GLN A 98 -9.28 -1.31 2.17
CA GLN A 98 -7.86 -1.59 2.39
C GLN A 98 -6.97 -0.47 1.82
N LEU A 99 -7.22 -0.03 0.59
CA LEU A 99 -6.49 1.07 -0.04
C LEU A 99 -6.62 2.38 0.75
N ALA A 100 -7.82 2.70 1.28
CA ALA A 100 -8.01 3.88 2.11
C ALA A 100 -7.16 3.83 3.39
N LYS A 101 -6.93 2.64 3.97
CA LYS A 101 -6.02 2.47 5.11
C LYS A 101 -4.56 2.71 4.72
N VAL A 102 -4.14 2.23 3.53
CA VAL A 102 -2.80 2.49 2.97
C VAL A 102 -2.58 3.99 2.82
N VAL A 103 -3.51 4.70 2.16
CA VAL A 103 -3.42 6.15 1.96
C VAL A 103 -3.37 6.91 3.30
N ALA A 104 -4.20 6.52 4.26
CA ALA A 104 -4.21 7.12 5.59
C ALA A 104 -2.91 6.86 6.37
N ASP A 105 -2.29 5.68 6.21
CA ASP A 105 -1.00 5.37 6.84
C ASP A 105 0.13 6.21 6.25
N ILE A 106 0.18 6.32 4.92
CA ILE A 106 1.13 7.19 4.21
C ILE A 106 0.99 8.64 4.70
N GLY A 107 -0.22 9.21 4.69
CA GLY A 107 -0.46 10.60 5.10
C GLY A 107 -0.12 10.89 6.56
N ARG A 108 -0.18 9.89 7.44
CA ARG A 108 0.24 10.02 8.84
C ARG A 108 1.76 9.98 9.01
N ARG A 109 2.47 9.23 8.17
CA ARG A 109 3.91 8.95 8.33
C ARG A 109 4.83 9.83 7.49
N VAL A 110 4.32 10.44 6.42
CA VAL A 110 5.06 11.38 5.57
C VAL A 110 4.73 12.82 5.96
N ARG A 111 5.70 13.52 6.53
CA ARG A 111 5.56 14.92 6.88
C ARG A 111 5.48 15.76 5.60
N HIS A 112 4.66 16.81 5.64
CA HIS A 112 4.48 17.76 4.52
C HIS A 112 3.80 17.19 3.28
N LEU A 113 3.24 15.98 3.36
CA LEU A 113 2.38 15.41 2.33
C LEU A 113 0.91 15.50 2.77
N ASP A 114 0.13 16.34 2.10
CA ASP A 114 -1.33 16.33 2.22
C ASP A 114 -1.90 15.31 1.22
N ILE A 115 -2.10 14.07 1.67
CA ILE A 115 -2.69 12.99 0.86
C ILE A 115 -4.00 12.51 1.47
N ALA A 116 -5.04 12.36 0.65
CA ALA A 116 -6.34 11.87 1.08
C ALA A 116 -7.07 11.11 -0.03
N MET A 117 -7.92 10.17 0.37
CA MET A 117 -8.92 9.57 -0.51
C MET A 117 -10.02 10.60 -0.83
N ILE A 118 -10.56 10.55 -2.04
CA ILE A 118 -11.75 11.30 -2.45
C ILE A 118 -12.79 10.37 -3.11
N ASP A 119 -14.06 10.77 -3.05
CA ASP A 119 -15.18 9.93 -3.49
C ASP A 119 -15.46 10.01 -4.99
N THR A 120 -15.00 11.08 -5.65
CA THR A 120 -15.28 11.38 -7.06
C THR A 120 -13.99 11.71 -7.80
N ASN A 121 -13.98 11.65 -9.13
CA ASN A 121 -12.72 11.73 -9.90
C ASN A 121 -12.30 13.17 -10.27
N GLU A 122 -13.17 14.16 -10.07
CA GLU A 122 -13.02 15.49 -10.68
C GLU A 122 -11.79 16.23 -10.12
N ALA A 123 -11.47 16.00 -8.85
CA ALA A 123 -10.30 16.55 -8.18
C ALA A 123 -9.14 15.54 -8.08
N ALA A 124 -9.25 14.35 -8.69
CA ALA A 124 -8.26 13.29 -8.54
C ALA A 124 -7.01 13.58 -9.37
N ASN A 125 -5.87 13.67 -8.69
CA ASN A 125 -4.54 13.66 -9.32
C ASN A 125 -3.78 12.34 -9.11
N VAL A 126 -4.31 11.41 -8.31
CA VAL A 126 -3.89 10.00 -8.30
C VAL A 126 -5.11 9.12 -8.56
N ARG A 127 -5.06 8.32 -9.63
CA ARG A 127 -6.15 7.44 -10.03
C ARG A 127 -5.74 5.99 -9.86
N VAL A 128 -6.44 5.27 -9.00
CA VAL A 128 -6.21 3.86 -8.72
C VAL A 128 -7.28 3.02 -9.40
N LYS A 129 -6.88 2.21 -10.39
CA LYS A 129 -7.73 1.20 -11.03
C LYS A 129 -7.55 -0.13 -10.31
N LEU A 130 -8.61 -0.59 -9.66
CA LEU A 130 -8.64 -1.91 -9.03
C LEU A 130 -9.26 -2.91 -10.01
N VAL A 131 -8.45 -3.78 -10.58
CA VAL A 131 -8.82 -4.66 -11.71
C VAL A 131 -8.62 -6.13 -11.36
N ARG A 132 -9.29 -7.03 -12.07
CA ARG A 132 -8.96 -8.46 -12.00
C ARG A 132 -7.66 -8.72 -12.75
N ASP A 133 -6.90 -9.71 -12.32
CA ASP A 133 -5.63 -10.12 -12.93
C ASP A 133 -5.75 -10.29 -14.46
N ARG A 134 -6.77 -11.03 -14.90
CA ARG A 134 -7.06 -11.23 -16.35
C ARG A 134 -7.29 -9.94 -17.16
N ASP A 135 -7.61 -8.84 -16.49
CA ASP A 135 -7.94 -7.54 -17.09
C ASP A 135 -6.76 -6.55 -16.96
N LEU A 136 -5.68 -6.91 -16.26
CA LEU A 136 -4.51 -6.06 -16.02
C LEU A 136 -3.87 -5.57 -17.32
N TYR A 137 -3.47 -6.48 -18.20
CA TYR A 137 -2.81 -6.11 -19.46
C TYR A 137 -3.70 -5.23 -20.37
N ARG A 138 -5.01 -5.49 -20.38
CA ARG A 138 -5.98 -4.66 -21.11
C ARG A 138 -6.03 -3.25 -20.56
N THR A 139 -5.96 -3.11 -19.24
CA THR A 139 -5.96 -1.82 -18.53
C THR A 139 -4.65 -1.07 -18.77
N ILE A 140 -3.49 -1.74 -18.69
CA ILE A 140 -2.19 -1.13 -19.04
C ILE A 140 -2.22 -0.61 -20.49
N THR A 141 -2.78 -1.39 -21.41
CA THR A 141 -2.92 -1.00 -22.83
C THR A 141 -3.80 0.23 -23.02
N SER A 142 -4.89 0.39 -22.25
CA SER A 142 -5.75 1.57 -22.37
C SER A 142 -5.12 2.85 -21.80
N PHE A 143 -4.20 2.73 -20.85
CA PHE A 143 -3.50 3.87 -20.23
C PHE A 143 -2.28 4.30 -21.05
N TYR A 144 -1.45 3.34 -21.46
CA TYR A 144 -0.13 3.61 -22.04
C TYR A 144 -0.06 3.38 -23.55
N GLY A 145 -1.10 2.81 -24.15
CA GLY A 145 -1.11 2.40 -25.54
C GLY A 145 -0.44 1.03 -25.78
N ALA A 146 -0.75 0.41 -26.92
CA ALA A 146 -0.38 -0.98 -27.20
C ALA A 146 1.14 -1.23 -27.29
N GLU A 147 1.91 -0.25 -27.76
CA GLU A 147 3.36 -0.38 -27.89
C GLU A 147 4.04 -0.40 -26.51
N LYS A 148 3.82 0.65 -25.70
CA LYS A 148 4.37 0.75 -24.35
C LYS A 148 3.86 -0.36 -23.44
N ALA A 149 2.59 -0.76 -23.55
CA ALA A 149 2.07 -1.89 -22.79
C ALA A 149 2.77 -3.21 -23.15
N ARG A 150 3.13 -3.43 -24.43
CA ARG A 150 3.89 -4.61 -24.85
C ARG A 150 5.30 -4.61 -24.25
N GLU A 151 5.98 -3.47 -24.26
CA GLU A 151 7.28 -3.27 -23.60
C GLU A 151 7.18 -3.59 -22.10
N ILE A 152 6.24 -2.98 -21.39
CA ILE A 152 5.98 -3.23 -19.96
C ILE A 152 5.78 -4.73 -19.68
N ARG A 153 4.91 -5.40 -20.44
CA ARG A 153 4.64 -6.83 -20.25
C ARG A 153 5.89 -7.69 -20.48
N THR A 154 6.70 -7.36 -21.47
CA THR A 154 7.90 -8.13 -21.80
C THR A 154 9.04 -7.89 -20.80
N SER A 155 9.07 -6.71 -20.18
CA SER A 155 10.17 -6.29 -19.31
C SER A 155 9.91 -6.47 -17.81
N LEU A 156 8.65 -6.37 -17.35
CA LEU A 156 8.32 -6.26 -15.92
C LEU A 156 7.44 -7.40 -15.37
N ASP A 157 6.79 -8.22 -16.23
CA ASP A 157 5.75 -9.21 -15.84
C ASP A 157 4.86 -8.78 -14.64
N PRO A 158 4.26 -7.58 -14.70
CA PRO A 158 3.78 -6.90 -13.51
C PRO A 158 2.55 -7.57 -12.90
N GLN A 159 2.49 -7.66 -11.57
CA GLN A 159 1.26 -7.96 -10.80
C GLN A 159 0.46 -6.69 -10.47
N CYS A 160 1.13 -5.55 -10.53
CA CYS A 160 0.62 -4.20 -10.32
C CYS A 160 1.51 -3.23 -11.11
N LEU A 161 1.04 -1.99 -11.33
CA LEU A 161 1.84 -0.99 -12.06
C LEU A 161 1.44 0.42 -11.64
N SER A 162 2.44 1.29 -11.47
CA SER A 162 2.24 2.73 -11.35
C SER A 162 3.01 3.52 -12.40
N GLY A 163 2.58 4.76 -12.59
CA GLY A 163 3.25 5.73 -13.44
C GLY A 163 2.70 7.12 -13.20
N PHE A 164 3.45 8.12 -13.65
CA PHE A 164 2.99 9.50 -13.53
C PHE A 164 3.41 10.37 -14.72
N ARG A 165 2.64 11.43 -14.92
CA ARG A 165 2.95 12.55 -15.81
C ARG A 165 3.34 13.76 -14.98
N LYS A 166 4.26 14.54 -15.54
CA LYS A 166 4.81 15.73 -14.92
C LYS A 166 4.80 16.89 -15.92
N ASN A 167 4.79 18.11 -15.40
CA ASN A 167 5.01 19.31 -16.21
C ASN A 167 6.51 19.54 -16.51
N ASP A 168 6.82 20.69 -17.12
CA ASP A 168 8.18 21.09 -17.47
C ASP A 168 9.03 21.43 -16.25
N ASP A 169 8.40 21.84 -15.15
CA ASP A 169 9.02 22.10 -13.84
C ASP A 169 9.20 20.82 -13.00
N PHE A 170 8.91 19.66 -13.59
CA PHE A 170 9.01 18.33 -12.97
C PHE A 170 8.03 18.08 -11.81
N GLU A 171 7.01 18.91 -11.67
CA GLU A 171 5.92 18.67 -10.74
C GLU A 171 5.02 17.58 -11.29
N ILE A 172 4.65 16.63 -10.44
CA ILE A 172 3.70 15.58 -10.83
C ILE A 172 2.31 16.19 -10.92
N GLU A 173 1.69 16.07 -12.08
CA GLU A 173 0.32 16.54 -12.32
C GLU A 173 -0.70 15.43 -12.13
N HIS A 174 -0.35 14.21 -12.58
CA HIS A 174 -1.24 13.05 -12.56
C HIS A 174 -0.44 11.76 -12.40
N SER A 175 -0.89 10.89 -11.49
CA SER A 175 -0.41 9.52 -11.38
C SER A 175 -1.53 8.50 -11.60
N ASP A 176 -1.17 7.40 -12.23
CA ASP A 176 -2.04 6.27 -12.49
C ASP A 176 -1.46 5.04 -11.79
N VAL A 177 -2.30 4.32 -11.05
CA VAL A 177 -1.94 3.11 -10.31
C VAL A 177 -2.92 2.01 -10.69
N ILE A 178 -2.43 0.82 -11.00
CA ILE A 178 -3.23 -0.33 -11.36
C ILE A 178 -2.90 -1.46 -10.40
N LEU A 179 -3.90 -1.92 -9.65
CA LEU A 179 -3.75 -3.00 -8.67
C LEU A 179 -4.67 -4.17 -9.03
N THR A 180 -4.14 -5.39 -8.97
CA THR A 180 -4.94 -6.60 -9.09
C THR A 180 -5.70 -6.88 -7.79
N VAL A 181 -6.96 -7.35 -7.87
CA VAL A 181 -7.85 -7.47 -6.69
C VAL A 181 -8.15 -8.91 -6.25
N ASP A 182 -7.89 -9.88 -7.12
CA ASP A 182 -8.15 -11.31 -6.98
C ASP A 182 -6.96 -12.10 -6.42
N ASN A 183 -5.93 -11.40 -5.95
CA ASN A 183 -4.81 -11.93 -5.17
C ASN A 183 -5.12 -12.01 -3.66
N GLY A 184 -4.20 -12.56 -2.86
CA GLY A 184 -4.32 -12.58 -1.40
C GLY A 184 -4.07 -11.20 -0.76
N ASP A 185 -4.57 -10.98 0.45
CA ASP A 185 -4.45 -9.68 1.15
C ASP A 185 -3.00 -9.18 1.28
N PHE A 186 -2.05 -10.09 1.50
CA PHE A 186 -0.63 -9.73 1.56
C PHE A 186 -0.15 -9.13 0.23
N VAL A 187 -0.41 -9.82 -0.88
CA VAL A 187 0.00 -9.38 -2.22
C VAL A 187 -0.68 -8.06 -2.59
N PHE A 188 -1.97 -7.91 -2.27
CA PHE A 188 -2.68 -6.66 -2.48
C PHE A 188 -2.02 -5.49 -1.73
N LEU A 189 -1.71 -5.68 -0.43
CA LEU A 189 -1.10 -4.63 0.38
C LEU A 189 0.32 -4.30 -0.09
N ASP A 190 1.10 -5.31 -0.46
CA ASP A 190 2.46 -5.13 -0.97
C ASP A 190 2.46 -4.22 -2.20
N CYS A 191 1.70 -4.61 -3.23
CA CYS A 191 1.47 -3.80 -4.41
C CYS A 191 0.86 -2.43 -4.08
N ALA A 192 -0.12 -2.35 -3.17
CA ALA A 192 -0.76 -1.08 -2.87
C ALA A 192 0.19 -0.08 -2.21
N TYR A 193 1.10 -0.53 -1.33
CA TYR A 193 2.12 0.33 -0.75
C TYR A 193 3.17 0.71 -1.79
N GLU A 194 3.75 -0.25 -2.48
CA GLU A 194 4.81 -0.02 -3.47
C GLU A 194 4.34 1.00 -4.53
N GLU A 195 3.21 0.72 -5.16
CA GLU A 195 2.74 1.50 -6.30
C GLU A 195 2.22 2.88 -5.90
N LEU A 196 1.58 3.01 -4.73
CA LEU A 196 1.23 4.34 -4.23
C LEU A 196 2.47 5.14 -3.89
N LEU A 197 3.48 4.53 -3.23
CA LEU A 197 4.70 5.25 -2.87
C LEU A 197 5.49 5.68 -4.12
N GLN A 198 5.63 4.81 -5.13
CA GLN A 198 6.27 5.16 -6.41
C GLN A 198 5.51 6.26 -7.15
N SER A 199 4.17 6.22 -7.14
CA SER A 199 3.31 7.24 -7.77
C SER A 199 3.51 8.65 -7.19
N LEU A 200 4.14 8.76 -6.02
CA LEU A 200 4.46 10.03 -5.35
C LEU A 200 5.83 10.60 -5.76
N GLY A 201 6.62 9.89 -6.58
CA GLY A 201 7.91 10.39 -7.10
C GLY A 201 9.08 9.40 -7.19
N PRO A 202 9.36 8.55 -6.19
CA PRO A 202 10.49 7.62 -6.20
C PRO A 202 10.21 6.38 -7.07
N ILE A 203 10.01 6.59 -8.37
CA ILE A 203 9.56 5.58 -9.34
C ILE A 203 10.68 4.67 -9.88
N ASN A 204 11.92 4.83 -9.41
CA ASN A 204 13.00 3.97 -9.91
C ASN A 204 13.21 2.78 -9.01
N ASP A 205 13.14 1.59 -9.60
CA ASP A 205 13.52 0.35 -8.94
C ASP A 205 15.04 0.27 -8.77
N THR A 206 15.47 -0.42 -7.72
CA THR A 206 16.87 -0.69 -7.45
C THR A 206 17.09 -2.02 -6.76
N ALA A 207 17.85 -2.91 -7.41
CA ALA A 207 18.29 -4.16 -6.78
C ALA A 207 19.37 -3.95 -5.69
N SER A 208 19.93 -2.75 -5.60
CA SER A 208 21.13 -2.48 -4.78
C SER A 208 20.83 -1.97 -3.36
N VAL A 209 19.57 -1.70 -3.05
CA VAL A 209 19.12 -1.27 -1.73
C VAL A 209 18.20 -2.36 -1.18
N PRO A 210 18.65 -3.21 -0.25
CA PRO A 210 17.94 -4.45 0.10
C PRO A 210 16.79 -4.27 1.09
N TRP A 211 16.46 -3.03 1.46
CA TRP A 211 15.45 -2.73 2.48
C TRP A 211 14.25 -1.95 1.95
N THR A 212 14.31 -1.43 0.72
CA THR A 212 13.23 -0.63 0.14
C THR A 212 12.27 -1.53 -0.61
N MET A 213 10.98 -1.21 -0.59
CA MET A 213 9.98 -1.84 -1.44
C MET A 213 10.20 -1.57 -2.92
N PHE A 214 11.02 -0.58 -3.29
CA PHE A 214 11.43 -0.34 -4.68
C PHE A 214 12.54 -1.30 -5.15
N ASN A 215 12.63 -2.46 -4.52
CA ASN A 215 13.51 -3.56 -4.90
C ASN A 215 12.61 -4.77 -5.11
N ASP A 216 12.57 -5.30 -6.33
CA ASP A 216 11.69 -6.42 -6.73
C ASP A 216 11.82 -7.67 -5.85
N ASN A 217 12.88 -7.79 -5.06
CA ASN A 217 13.10 -8.90 -4.13
C ASN A 217 12.57 -8.64 -2.70
N VAL A 218 11.98 -7.48 -2.46
CA VAL A 218 11.51 -7.02 -1.15
C VAL A 218 10.00 -6.87 -1.17
N SER A 219 9.31 -7.81 -0.51
CA SER A 219 7.87 -7.72 -0.25
C SER A 219 7.61 -7.59 1.24
N MET A 220 7.01 -6.47 1.64
CA MET A 220 6.74 -6.11 3.03
C MET A 220 5.26 -6.22 3.39
N GLY A 221 4.38 -5.77 2.49
CA GLY A 221 2.94 -5.65 2.76
C GLY A 221 2.56 -4.54 3.76
N TYR A 222 3.47 -3.62 4.07
CA TYR A 222 3.25 -2.44 4.93
C TYR A 222 4.28 -1.34 4.62
N PHE A 223 4.02 -0.10 5.03
CA PHE A 223 4.96 1.02 4.89
C PHE A 223 6.05 0.95 5.96
N ASP A 224 7.24 0.51 5.54
CA ASP A 224 8.38 0.32 6.42
C ASP A 224 9.12 1.64 6.76
N VAL A 225 10.00 1.58 7.75
CA VAL A 225 10.78 2.70 8.27
C VAL A 225 11.76 3.22 7.22
N TYR A 226 12.30 2.36 6.36
CA TYR A 226 13.30 2.78 5.36
C TYR A 226 12.65 3.62 4.26
N ASP A 227 11.54 3.15 3.69
CA ASP A 227 10.79 3.90 2.70
C ASP A 227 10.17 5.15 3.30
N GLN A 228 9.82 5.12 4.59
CA GLN A 228 9.41 6.33 5.30
C GLN A 228 10.52 7.39 5.31
N TYR A 229 11.80 7.03 5.48
CA TYR A 229 12.90 7.97 5.32
C TYR A 229 12.95 8.56 3.91
N ILE A 230 12.85 7.72 2.87
CA ILE A 230 12.91 8.16 1.47
C ILE A 230 11.80 9.18 1.18
N LEU A 231 10.56 8.88 1.55
CA LEU A 231 9.43 9.78 1.28
C LEU A 231 9.51 11.06 2.10
N ASN A 232 9.97 11.02 3.36
CA ASN A 232 10.11 12.23 4.17
C ASN A 232 11.27 13.12 3.67
N LEU A 233 12.33 12.55 3.13
CA LEU A 233 13.35 13.34 2.41
C LEU A 233 12.74 13.98 1.16
N LEU A 234 12.02 13.20 0.33
CA LEU A 234 11.40 13.70 -0.90
C LEU A 234 10.43 14.86 -0.64
N TYR A 235 9.62 14.75 0.40
CA TYR A 235 8.57 15.72 0.71
C TYR A 235 8.99 16.85 1.64
N ASP A 236 10.24 16.88 2.13
CA ASP A 236 10.75 18.03 2.87
C ASP A 236 10.65 19.33 2.04
N PRO A 237 10.22 20.47 2.62
CA PRO A 237 10.04 21.71 1.88
C PRO A 237 11.30 22.26 1.21
N ARG A 238 12.51 21.85 1.64
CA ARG A 238 13.78 22.23 1.03
C ARG A 238 14.07 21.44 -0.26
N ILE A 239 13.44 20.28 -0.44
CA ILE A 239 13.54 19.46 -1.66
C ILE A 239 12.39 19.86 -2.60
N LYS A 240 12.75 20.48 -3.72
CA LYS A 240 11.80 20.99 -4.73
C LYS A 240 11.79 20.12 -5.98
N ALA A 241 10.65 20.11 -6.66
CA ALA A 241 10.58 19.59 -8.03
C ALA A 241 11.63 20.28 -8.90
N GLY A 242 12.25 19.53 -9.82
CA GLY A 242 13.25 20.09 -10.72
C GLY A 242 14.64 20.29 -10.10
N MET A 243 14.88 19.90 -8.84
CA MET A 243 16.24 19.90 -8.28
C MET A 243 17.09 18.77 -8.87
N THR A 244 18.33 19.10 -9.20
CA THR A 244 19.43 18.19 -9.57
C THR A 244 19.92 17.38 -8.38
N VAL A 245 20.67 16.30 -8.65
CA VAL A 245 21.39 15.56 -7.61
C VAL A 245 22.32 16.46 -6.80
N ALA A 246 22.99 17.42 -7.44
CA ALA A 246 23.93 18.32 -6.78
C ALA A 246 23.23 19.28 -5.81
N GLU A 247 22.11 19.88 -6.22
CA GLU A 247 21.30 20.77 -5.39
C GLU A 247 20.70 20.02 -4.21
N VAL A 248 20.17 18.81 -4.44
CA VAL A 248 19.67 17.93 -3.39
C VAL A 248 20.77 17.60 -2.38
N LYS A 249 21.95 17.17 -2.85
CA LYS A 249 23.10 16.85 -1.96
C LYS A 249 23.51 18.02 -1.09
N ALA A 250 23.35 19.27 -1.57
CA ALA A 250 23.69 20.46 -0.80
C ALA A 250 22.77 20.68 0.41
N VAL A 251 21.50 20.27 0.32
CA VAL A 251 20.51 20.47 1.41
C VAL A 251 20.27 19.20 2.25
N LEU A 252 20.63 18.02 1.75
CA LEU A 252 20.36 16.73 2.39
C LEU A 252 20.84 16.61 3.85
N PRO A 253 22.01 17.13 4.27
CA PRO A 253 22.44 17.01 5.67
C PRO A 253 21.45 17.63 6.66
N ASP A 254 20.95 18.83 6.36
CA ASP A 254 20.00 19.53 7.22
C ASP A 254 18.61 18.88 7.15
N VAL A 255 18.19 18.46 5.95
CA VAL A 255 16.93 17.74 5.75
C VAL A 255 16.91 16.43 6.53
N LEU A 256 17.97 15.63 6.41
CA LEU A 256 18.07 14.31 7.04
C LEU A 256 18.02 14.42 8.57
N LYS A 257 18.63 15.45 9.15
CA LYS A 257 18.57 15.71 10.60
C LYS A 257 17.11 15.84 11.08
N ASP A 258 16.30 16.63 10.37
CA ASP A 258 14.90 16.85 10.73
C ASP A 258 14.04 15.62 10.45
N VAL A 259 14.29 14.94 9.34
CA VAL A 259 13.59 13.70 8.99
C VAL A 259 13.88 12.61 10.01
N ARG A 260 15.11 12.46 10.50
CA ARG A 260 15.43 11.53 11.60
C ARG A 260 14.64 11.81 12.86
N ALA A 261 14.56 13.07 13.27
CA ALA A 261 13.78 13.45 14.44
C ALA A 261 12.29 13.10 14.25
N TRP A 262 11.76 13.33 13.05
CA TRP A 262 10.38 12.96 12.70
C TRP A 262 10.15 11.44 12.73
N VAL A 263 10.93 10.67 11.96
CA VAL A 263 10.78 9.22 11.83
C VAL A 263 10.96 8.52 13.18
N LYS A 264 11.93 8.96 13.99
CA LYS A 264 12.11 8.47 15.37
C LYS A 264 10.84 8.63 16.19
N ARG A 265 10.26 9.84 16.19
CA ARG A 265 9.09 10.17 16.99
C ARG A 265 7.82 9.46 16.52
N VAL A 266 7.61 9.32 15.20
CA VAL A 266 6.40 8.69 14.66
C VAL A 266 6.37 7.17 14.87
N ASN A 267 7.54 6.54 14.97
CA ASN A 267 7.66 5.09 15.11
C ASN A 267 8.15 4.64 16.50
N ASP A 268 8.23 5.56 17.46
CA ASP A 268 8.75 5.31 18.82
C ASP A 268 10.10 4.58 18.84
N LEU A 269 11.03 4.98 17.95
CA LEU A 269 12.35 4.35 17.84
C LEU A 269 13.27 4.76 19.01
N LYS A 270 14.04 3.79 19.51
CA LYS A 270 15.04 4.01 20.56
C LYS A 270 16.26 4.76 20.03
N GLU A 271 16.99 5.42 20.94
CA GLU A 271 18.29 6.07 20.68
C GLU A 271 19.37 5.09 20.22
#